data_AF-A0A257Q2T8-F1
#
_entry.id   AF-A0A257Q2T8-F1
#
_cell.length_a   1.000
_cell.length_b   1.000
_cell.length_c   1.000
_cell.angle_alpha   90.00
_cell.angle_beta   90.00
_cell.angle_gamma   90.00
#
_symmetry.space_group_name_H-M   'P 1'
#
loop_
_entity.id
_entity.type
_entity.pdbx_description
1 polymer ?
#
loop_
_entity_poly.entity_id
_entity_poly.type
_entity_poly.pdbx_seq_one_letter_code
_entity_poly.pdbx_strand_id
1 'polypeptide(L)'
;MEKITPIEILKGFAGKTPIGYPELGLGLNNQKLALFGLFYKAYNEGHSVVLPDFAIFDASNNSHTNVEFSKVYSVNKIREFARAFGMEIIDHPPIDNDNGWHCFIGGSSVLGWLATKGVGGLDDFACQFFRCLQPNITAHPVFKRLANKVFFEEKIQTVSQLRIEKDWQAVARELEASDSAIKGEYNFSFTDILSKTKVSLSTVAEKIYVVCDEKNLPVSKEDIRKATVDKFGLNLIWKSDILSEDELNSFSLLDLSIIDFEMAVRGPYFVGLSRSSFSNLANFEAFTRTGNPNVNHYVYNCAGPGLARRYDFGARGDIAEVTNKLFFRAPLIPETIADCSWPASLKVHFSKIGDFQTETGNTPGGRRSYIVCGVPGNAEISIEGFSLDFIPPMSLDIEYRAKMADNTWSDWVKNGMFVGSVGKYQAIKGFAVRLKGRPALSYEAICIASFVGRDTLIEARGEDGCFSPENEALEAMQIVFRPIKPDWQR
;
A
#
# COMPACT_ATOMS: atom_id res chain seq x y z
N MET A 1 18.20 -17.51 11.16
CA MET A 1 18.08 -16.17 11.77
C MET A 1 16.72 -16.10 12.41
N GLU A 2 16.66 -16.04 13.74
CA GLU A 2 15.41 -15.83 14.47
C GLU A 2 14.73 -14.56 13.92
N LYS A 3 13.44 -14.66 13.60
CA LYS A 3 12.64 -13.52 13.15
C LYS A 3 12.50 -12.57 14.34
N ILE A 4 13.41 -11.63 14.48
CA ILE A 4 13.20 -10.44 15.31
C ILE A 4 11.90 -9.82 14.82
N THR A 5 10.90 -9.73 15.69
CA THR A 5 9.64 -9.09 15.35
C THR A 5 9.87 -7.59 15.20
N PRO A 6 9.21 -6.86 14.28
CA PRO A 6 9.42 -5.41 14.12
C PRO A 6 9.24 -4.60 15.42
N ILE A 7 8.46 -5.14 16.37
CA ILE A 7 8.28 -4.58 17.72
C ILE A 7 9.60 -4.54 18.50
N GLU A 8 10.49 -5.52 18.33
CA GLU A 8 11.76 -5.57 19.06
C GLU A 8 12.78 -4.55 18.58
N ILE A 9 12.66 -4.06 17.33
CA ILE A 9 13.50 -2.98 16.79
C ILE A 9 13.18 -1.63 17.45
N LEU A 10 11.95 -1.47 17.95
CA LEU A 10 11.46 -0.23 18.54
C LEU A 10 11.51 -0.19 20.06
N LYS A 11 11.91 -1.27 20.75
CA LYS A 11 11.85 -1.36 22.22
C LYS A 11 12.74 -0.33 22.93
N GLY A 12 12.12 0.66 23.56
CA GLY A 12 12.70 1.53 24.59
C GLY A 12 12.26 1.12 26.00
N PHE A 13 12.91 1.65 27.05
CA PHE A 13 12.50 1.43 28.43
C PHE A 13 11.13 2.07 28.69
N ALA A 14 10.17 1.31 29.25
CA ALA A 14 8.88 1.82 29.68
C ALA A 14 9.07 2.98 30.68
N GLY A 15 8.75 4.20 30.24
CA GLY A 15 8.90 5.42 31.03
C GLY A 15 7.82 6.44 30.68
N LYS A 16 7.51 7.36 31.60
CA LYS A 16 6.56 8.46 31.37
C LYS A 16 7.16 9.63 30.57
N THR A 17 8.39 9.50 30.10
CA THR A 17 9.10 10.58 29.38
C THR A 17 8.59 10.68 27.95
N PRO A 18 8.35 11.89 27.42
CA PRO A 18 8.02 12.08 26.02
C PRO A 18 9.18 11.66 25.11
N ILE A 19 8.87 11.04 23.98
CA ILE A 19 9.85 10.64 22.96
C ILE A 19 9.78 11.57 21.74
N GLY A 20 10.93 11.81 21.13
CA GLY A 20 11.07 12.65 19.95
C GLY A 20 12.51 12.62 19.44
N TYR A 21 12.74 13.19 18.26
CA TYR A 21 14.06 13.40 17.70
C TYR A 21 14.15 14.83 17.11
N PRO A 22 15.33 15.48 17.06
CA PRO A 22 15.47 16.83 16.53
C PRO A 22 15.05 16.93 15.06
N GLU A 23 15.72 16.15 14.20
CA GLU A 23 15.44 16.08 12.78
C GLU A 23 15.94 14.76 12.18
N LEU A 24 15.59 14.50 10.91
CA LEU A 24 16.23 13.49 10.09
C LEU A 24 16.69 14.11 8.78
N GLY A 25 18.00 14.20 8.58
CA GLY A 25 18.65 14.76 7.39
C GLY A 25 18.53 13.88 6.13
N LEU A 26 17.36 13.31 5.83
CA LEU A 26 17.07 12.53 4.63
C LEU A 26 15.98 13.19 3.78
N GLY A 27 15.71 12.65 2.60
CA GLY A 27 14.61 13.13 1.76
C GLY A 27 13.23 13.04 2.45
N LEU A 28 12.28 13.85 1.97
CA LEU A 28 10.91 14.01 2.48
C LEU A 28 10.25 12.70 2.95
N ASN A 29 10.28 11.68 2.10
CA ASN A 29 9.56 10.42 2.35
C ASN A 29 10.21 9.57 3.44
N ASN A 30 11.54 9.67 3.60
CA ASN A 30 12.23 9.01 4.71
C ASN A 30 11.91 9.72 6.03
N GLN A 31 11.78 11.05 6.01
CA GLN A 31 11.32 11.83 7.17
C GLN A 31 9.88 11.48 7.56
N LYS A 32 8.97 11.28 6.58
CA LYS A 32 7.61 10.77 6.84
C LYS A 32 7.63 9.39 7.50
N LEU A 33 8.47 8.47 7.02
CA LEU A 33 8.63 7.13 7.59
C LEU A 33 9.22 7.17 9.01
N ALA A 34 10.15 8.10 9.28
CA ALA A 34 10.68 8.31 10.62
C ALA A 34 9.61 8.86 11.58
N LEU A 35 8.84 9.85 11.14
CA LEU A 35 7.73 10.37 11.92
C LEU A 35 6.70 9.27 12.21
N PHE A 36 6.38 8.44 11.22
CA PHE A 36 5.52 7.28 11.41
C PHE A 36 6.09 6.30 12.45
N GLY A 37 7.39 5.97 12.37
CA GLY A 37 8.05 5.09 13.33
C GLY A 37 8.03 5.63 14.76
N LEU A 38 8.25 6.94 14.93
CA LEU A 38 8.13 7.62 16.23
C LEU A 38 6.72 7.49 16.82
N PHE A 39 5.70 7.81 16.02
CA PHE A 39 4.31 7.71 16.47
C PHE A 39 3.90 6.27 16.76
N TYR A 40 4.31 5.31 15.93
CA TYR A 40 4.01 3.91 16.15
C TYR A 40 4.66 3.37 17.43
N LYS A 41 5.92 3.75 17.69
CA LYS A 41 6.60 3.41 18.95
C LYS A 41 5.85 4.00 20.14
N ALA A 42 5.57 5.31 20.11
CA ALA A 42 4.84 5.99 21.16
C ALA A 42 3.48 5.35 21.47
N TYR A 43 2.73 4.96 20.43
CA TYR A 43 1.44 4.30 20.58
C TYR A 43 1.54 2.94 21.29
N ASN A 44 2.52 2.11 20.92
CA ASN A 44 2.66 0.77 21.49
C ASN A 44 3.28 0.77 22.90
N GLU A 45 4.09 1.77 23.23
CA GLU A 45 4.81 1.87 24.51
C GLU A 45 4.13 2.84 25.50
N GLY A 46 3.12 3.59 25.06
CA GLY A 46 2.38 4.53 25.89
C GLY A 46 3.14 5.83 26.20
N HIS A 47 4.00 6.27 25.29
CA HIS A 47 4.72 7.55 25.41
C HIS A 47 3.94 8.71 24.76
N SER A 48 4.10 9.91 25.32
CA SER A 48 3.74 11.14 24.63
C SER A 48 4.79 11.48 23.56
N VAL A 49 4.40 12.19 22.51
CA VAL A 49 5.27 12.53 21.37
C VAL A 49 5.64 14.01 21.39
N VAL A 50 6.90 14.30 21.08
CA VAL A 50 7.34 15.64 20.68
C VAL A 50 7.57 15.63 19.17
N LEU A 51 6.96 16.59 18.47
CA LEU A 51 7.08 16.67 17.02
C LEU A 51 8.51 17.05 16.63
N PRO A 52 9.16 16.29 15.73
CA PRO A 52 10.48 16.64 15.20
C PRO A 52 10.37 17.80 14.19
N ASP A 53 11.48 18.49 13.98
CA ASP A 53 11.64 19.35 12.80
C ASP A 53 11.82 18.49 11.55
N PHE A 54 11.48 19.06 10.39
CA PHE A 54 11.83 18.52 9.10
C PHE A 54 13.13 19.15 8.61
N ALA A 55 13.91 18.39 7.85
CA ALA A 55 15.10 18.87 7.17
C ALA A 55 14.77 19.27 5.73
N ILE A 56 15.20 20.46 5.33
CA ILE A 56 15.36 20.86 3.94
C ILE A 56 16.73 20.36 3.50
N PHE A 57 16.75 19.31 2.68
CA PHE A 57 17.98 18.73 2.16
C PHE A 57 18.29 19.28 0.76
N ASP A 58 19.47 19.86 0.60
CA ASP A 58 20.02 20.24 -0.69
C ASP A 58 21.13 19.26 -1.09
N ALA A 59 20.79 18.30 -1.95
CA ALA A 59 21.74 17.30 -2.44
C ALA A 59 22.86 17.92 -3.30
N SER A 60 22.62 19.09 -3.92
CA SER A 60 23.60 19.74 -4.78
C SER A 60 24.72 20.41 -3.98
N ASN A 61 24.38 20.94 -2.80
CA ASN A 61 25.30 21.64 -1.91
C ASN A 61 25.65 20.85 -0.64
N ASN A 62 25.11 19.64 -0.49
CA ASN A 62 25.24 18.79 0.69
C ASN A 62 24.95 19.55 2.00
N SER A 63 23.85 20.31 2.01
CA SER A 63 23.46 21.16 3.15
C SER A 63 22.09 20.78 3.70
N HIS A 64 21.90 21.04 4.99
CA HIS A 64 20.67 20.78 5.73
C HIS A 64 20.26 22.03 6.50
N THR A 65 18.98 22.40 6.41
CA THR A 65 18.38 23.43 7.27
C THR A 65 17.09 22.90 7.87
N ASN A 66 16.86 23.17 9.15
CA ASN A 66 15.67 22.70 9.85
C ASN A 66 14.48 23.63 9.56
N VAL A 67 13.30 23.03 9.49
CA VAL A 67 12.03 23.72 9.39
C VAL A 67 11.03 23.05 10.33
N GLU A 68 10.35 23.86 11.14
CA GLU A 68 9.36 23.37 12.09
C GLU A 68 8.28 22.56 11.37
N PHE A 69 7.83 21.46 12.00
CA PHE A 69 6.70 20.66 11.52
C PHE A 69 5.49 21.52 11.13
N SER A 70 5.21 22.56 11.94
CA SER A 70 4.07 23.47 11.77
C SER A 70 4.05 24.23 10.44
N LYS A 71 5.23 24.45 9.84
CA LYS A 71 5.38 25.10 8.53
C LYS A 71 5.10 24.13 7.40
N VAL A 72 5.37 22.84 7.61
CA VAL A 72 5.24 21.80 6.58
C VAL A 72 3.84 21.18 6.56
N TYR A 73 3.33 20.78 7.73
CA TYR A 73 2.07 20.04 7.89
C TYR A 73 1.12 20.69 8.90
N SER A 74 -0.15 20.33 8.81
CA SER A 74 -1.19 20.76 9.76
C SER A 74 -1.00 20.12 11.15
N VAL A 75 -0.61 20.94 12.13
CA VAL A 75 -0.53 20.54 13.55
C VAL A 75 -1.89 20.08 14.09
N ASN A 76 -2.98 20.72 13.65
CA ASN A 76 -4.32 20.37 14.10
C ASN A 76 -4.70 18.94 13.68
N LYS A 77 -4.36 18.55 12.44
CA LYS A 77 -4.69 17.22 11.92
C LYS A 77 -3.92 16.11 12.62
N ILE A 78 -2.62 16.30 12.87
CA ILE A 78 -1.83 15.29 13.59
C ILE A 78 -2.24 15.19 15.07
N ARG A 79 -2.66 16.30 15.70
CA ARG A 79 -3.23 16.27 17.07
C ARG A 79 -4.60 15.60 17.13
N GLU A 80 -5.45 15.78 16.11
CA GLU A 80 -6.72 15.04 15.98
C GLU A 80 -6.46 13.53 15.89
N PHE A 81 -5.51 13.12 15.05
CA PHE A 81 -5.05 11.74 14.96
C PHE A 81 -4.56 11.21 16.31
N ALA A 82 -3.64 11.92 16.97
CA ALA A 82 -3.09 11.50 18.26
C ALA A 82 -4.19 11.26 19.29
N ARG A 83 -5.13 12.21 19.45
CA ARG A 83 -6.28 12.06 20.36
C ARG A 83 -7.15 10.86 20.03
N ALA A 84 -7.39 10.58 18.75
CA ALA A 84 -8.21 9.44 18.32
C ALA A 84 -7.59 8.09 18.70
N PHE A 85 -6.25 8.02 18.79
CA PHE A 85 -5.51 6.84 19.22
C PHE A 85 -5.06 6.90 20.69
N GLY A 86 -5.62 7.81 21.49
CA GLY A 86 -5.29 7.93 22.92
C GLY A 86 -3.87 8.42 23.20
N MET A 87 -3.21 9.03 22.22
CA MET A 87 -1.87 9.59 22.32
C MET A 87 -1.90 11.09 22.64
N GLU A 88 -0.82 11.57 23.24
CA GLU A 88 -0.61 12.98 23.54
C GLU A 88 0.59 13.53 22.76
N ILE A 89 0.46 14.74 22.21
CA ILE A 89 1.57 15.50 21.65
C ILE A 89 1.87 16.65 22.60
N ILE A 90 3.11 16.73 23.08
CA ILE A 90 3.54 17.72 24.07
C ILE A 90 4.50 18.71 23.42
N ASP A 91 4.32 19.99 23.74
CA ASP A 91 5.15 21.08 23.23
C ASP A 91 6.34 21.31 24.19
N HIS A 92 7.57 21.18 23.69
CA HIS A 92 8.82 21.55 24.38
C HIS A 92 9.15 20.92 25.77
N PRO A 93 8.95 19.61 26.02
CA PRO A 93 9.51 18.96 27.21
C PRO A 93 10.98 18.51 26.99
N PRO A 94 11.73 18.14 28.04
CA PRO A 94 12.93 17.32 27.89
C PRO A 94 12.54 16.01 27.19
N ILE A 95 13.16 15.71 26.05
CA ILE A 95 12.92 14.47 25.30
C ILE A 95 13.90 13.39 25.74
N ASP A 96 13.42 12.15 25.83
CA ASP A 96 14.31 11.01 25.60
C ASP A 96 14.58 10.99 24.09
N ASN A 97 15.79 11.40 23.72
CA ASN A 97 16.15 11.71 22.35
C ASN A 97 16.27 10.40 21.55
N ASP A 98 15.18 10.03 20.91
CA ASP A 98 15.14 8.89 20.00
C ASP A 98 16.02 9.18 18.78
N ASN A 99 16.62 8.13 18.23
CA ASN A 99 17.42 8.27 17.02
C ASN A 99 16.49 8.32 15.80
N GLY A 100 16.43 9.45 15.09
CA GLY A 100 15.63 9.60 13.87
C GLY A 100 15.91 8.52 12.81
N TRP A 101 17.13 7.99 12.73
CA TRP A 101 17.46 6.84 11.88
C TRP A 101 16.81 5.54 12.35
N HIS A 102 16.73 5.29 13.66
CA HIS A 102 16.03 4.12 14.20
C HIS A 102 14.53 4.24 13.94
N CYS A 103 13.94 5.42 14.14
CA CYS A 103 12.56 5.69 13.79
C CYS A 103 12.29 5.46 12.30
N PHE A 104 13.20 5.90 11.41
CA PHE A 104 13.10 5.64 9.98
C PHE A 104 13.11 4.15 9.63
N ILE A 105 14.09 3.40 10.15
CA ILE A 105 14.22 1.96 9.88
C ILE A 105 13.00 1.22 10.42
N GLY A 106 12.64 1.46 11.68
CA GLY A 106 11.48 0.85 12.33
C GLY A 106 10.18 1.20 11.63
N GLY A 107 9.97 2.48 11.30
CA GLY A 107 8.79 2.94 10.56
C GLY A 107 8.67 2.31 9.17
N SER A 108 9.78 2.19 8.44
CA SER A 108 9.83 1.54 7.12
C SER A 108 9.46 0.05 7.22
N SER A 109 10.02 -0.68 8.19
CA SER A 109 9.71 -2.09 8.40
C SER A 109 8.27 -2.32 8.85
N VAL A 110 7.78 -1.53 9.81
CA VAL A 110 6.42 -1.64 10.33
C VAL A 110 5.38 -1.31 9.26
N LEU A 111 5.60 -0.26 8.47
CA LEU A 111 4.68 0.09 7.39
C LEU A 111 4.54 -1.06 6.40
N GLY A 112 5.66 -1.68 6.00
CA GLY A 112 5.64 -2.82 5.08
C GLY A 112 4.87 -4.04 5.59
N TRP A 113 4.75 -4.18 6.92
CA TRP A 113 3.90 -5.20 7.52
C TRP A 113 2.43 -4.74 7.60
N LEU A 114 2.14 -3.58 8.19
CA LEU A 114 0.78 -3.11 8.42
C LEU A 114 0.01 -2.83 7.13
N ALA A 115 0.67 -2.24 6.14
CA ALA A 115 0.05 -1.89 4.87
C ALA A 115 -0.34 -3.14 4.05
N THR A 116 0.16 -4.33 4.41
CA THR A 116 -0.23 -5.57 3.73
C THR A 116 -1.68 -5.93 3.93
N LYS A 117 -2.38 -5.38 4.93
CA LYS A 117 -3.81 -5.62 5.16
C LYS A 117 -4.71 -5.06 4.05
N GLY A 118 -4.20 -4.16 3.20
CA GLY A 118 -4.97 -3.54 2.13
C GLY A 118 -6.17 -2.78 2.67
N VAL A 119 -7.32 -2.92 2.00
CA VAL A 119 -8.57 -2.18 2.33
C VAL A 119 -9.02 -2.42 3.78
N GLY A 120 -8.80 -3.62 4.33
CA GLY A 120 -9.11 -3.93 5.73
C GLY A 120 -8.29 -3.09 6.74
N GLY A 121 -7.14 -2.56 6.34
CA GLY A 121 -6.32 -1.70 7.18
C GLY A 121 -6.68 -0.21 7.13
N LEU A 122 -7.71 0.21 6.39
CA LEU A 122 -8.00 1.65 6.16
C LEU A 122 -8.28 2.45 7.42
N ASP A 123 -8.77 1.77 8.47
CA ASP A 123 -9.03 2.36 9.77
C ASP A 123 -7.93 2.12 10.80
N ASP A 124 -6.94 1.29 10.46
CA ASP A 124 -5.81 0.99 11.33
C ASP A 124 -4.85 2.20 11.42
N PHE A 125 -3.99 2.17 12.44
CA PHE A 125 -3.04 3.23 12.81
C PHE A 125 -2.25 3.79 11.62
N ALA A 126 -1.67 2.93 10.77
CA ALA A 126 -0.84 3.36 9.65
C ALA A 126 -1.63 4.17 8.62
N CYS A 127 -2.80 3.69 8.20
CA CYS A 127 -3.62 4.39 7.22
C CYS A 127 -4.13 5.73 7.75
N GLN A 128 -4.55 5.76 9.02
CA GLN A 128 -5.01 7.01 9.66
C GLN A 128 -3.88 8.02 9.87
N PHE A 129 -2.67 7.55 10.21
CA PHE A 129 -1.49 8.40 10.35
C PHE A 129 -1.15 9.09 9.02
N PHE A 130 -0.96 8.32 7.95
CA PHE A 130 -0.60 8.91 6.66
C PHE A 130 -1.72 9.76 6.05
N ARG A 131 -2.98 9.45 6.34
CA ARG A 131 -4.14 10.29 5.97
C ARG A 131 -4.15 11.63 6.70
N CYS A 132 -3.64 11.70 7.94
CA CYS A 132 -3.63 12.94 8.73
C CYS A 132 -2.49 13.90 8.36
N LEU A 133 -1.43 13.41 7.70
CA LEU A 133 -0.32 14.22 7.19
C LEU A 133 -0.78 15.09 6.02
N GLN A 134 -1.41 16.22 6.34
CA GLN A 134 -1.90 17.20 5.37
C GLN A 134 -0.85 18.32 5.18
N PRO A 135 -0.17 18.40 4.02
CA PRO A 135 0.83 19.44 3.81
C PRO A 135 0.18 20.80 3.59
N ASN A 136 0.72 21.85 4.22
CA ASN A 136 0.17 23.20 4.14
C ASN A 136 0.20 23.76 2.70
N ILE A 137 1.23 23.38 1.93
CA ILE A 137 1.40 23.82 0.53
C ILE A 137 0.20 23.43 -0.36
N THR A 138 -0.54 22.37 -0.02
CA THR A 138 -1.72 21.95 -0.79
C THR A 138 -2.88 22.95 -0.74
N ALA A 139 -2.90 23.83 0.27
CA ALA A 139 -3.87 24.92 0.36
C ALA A 139 -3.44 26.16 -0.42
N HIS A 140 -2.15 26.26 -0.78
CA HIS A 140 -1.55 27.44 -1.41
C HIS A 140 -2.10 27.67 -2.84
N PRO A 141 -2.37 28.92 -3.26
CA PRO A 141 -2.90 29.21 -4.59
C PRO A 141 -2.03 28.68 -5.73
N VAL A 142 -0.70 28.75 -5.60
CA VAL A 142 0.24 28.25 -6.63
C VAL A 142 0.09 26.75 -6.86
N PHE A 143 0.00 25.95 -5.79
CA PHE A 143 -0.22 24.51 -5.93
C PHE A 143 -1.58 24.20 -6.58
N LYS A 144 -2.65 24.87 -6.12
CA LYS A 144 -4.00 24.68 -6.70
C LYS A 144 -4.01 25.02 -8.19
N ARG A 145 -3.36 26.11 -8.59
CA ARG A 145 -3.24 26.51 -9.99
C ARG A 145 -2.42 25.51 -10.80
N LEU A 146 -1.28 25.05 -10.27
CA LEU A 146 -0.46 24.02 -10.92
C LEU A 146 -1.26 22.72 -11.14
N ALA A 147 -1.93 22.21 -10.10
CA ALA A 147 -2.75 21.01 -10.19
C ALA A 147 -3.92 21.18 -11.18
N ASN A 148 -4.58 22.35 -11.16
CA ASN A 148 -5.63 22.67 -12.13
C ASN A 148 -5.11 22.66 -13.57
N LYS A 149 -3.98 23.33 -13.80
CA LYS A 149 -3.33 23.42 -15.10
C LYS A 149 -2.98 22.04 -15.64
N VAL A 150 -2.34 21.20 -14.83
CA VAL A 150 -1.87 19.87 -15.23
C VAL A 150 -3.04 18.91 -15.48
N PHE A 151 -3.93 18.73 -14.51
CA PHE A 151 -4.92 17.65 -14.55
C PHE A 151 -6.21 18.02 -15.30
N PHE A 152 -6.61 19.29 -15.31
CA PHE A 152 -7.91 19.71 -15.86
C PHE A 152 -7.77 20.49 -17.17
N GLU A 153 -6.87 21.45 -17.25
CA GLU A 153 -6.67 22.24 -18.48
C GLU A 153 -5.87 21.48 -19.54
N GLU A 154 -4.68 20.97 -19.17
CA GLU A 154 -3.81 20.20 -20.07
C GLU A 154 -4.23 18.72 -20.17
N LYS A 155 -5.14 18.27 -19.29
CA LYS A 155 -5.69 16.90 -19.22
C LYS A 155 -4.60 15.83 -19.15
N ILE A 156 -3.49 16.12 -18.47
CA ILE A 156 -2.39 15.17 -18.30
C ILE A 156 -2.85 14.07 -17.34
N GLN A 157 -2.84 12.83 -17.81
CA GLN A 157 -3.28 11.68 -17.00
C GLN A 157 -2.12 10.94 -16.35
N THR A 158 -0.93 10.98 -16.95
CA THR A 158 0.24 10.25 -16.47
C THR A 158 1.21 11.16 -15.75
N VAL A 159 1.48 10.84 -14.48
CA VAL A 159 2.60 11.37 -13.71
C VAL A 159 3.71 10.33 -13.70
N SER A 160 4.95 10.72 -14.00
CA SER A 160 6.09 9.80 -14.02
C SER A 160 7.24 10.31 -13.16
N GLN A 161 7.69 9.48 -12.24
CA GLN A 161 8.91 9.71 -11.49
C GLN A 161 10.12 9.33 -12.34
N LEU A 162 11.00 10.30 -12.60
CA LEU A 162 12.32 10.04 -13.14
C LEU A 162 13.34 10.05 -11.99
N ARG A 163 13.50 8.91 -11.29
CA ARG A 163 14.51 8.77 -10.23
C ARG A 163 15.89 8.53 -10.84
N ILE A 164 16.44 9.56 -11.48
CA ILE A 164 17.69 9.52 -12.24
C ILE A 164 18.72 10.52 -11.74
N GLU A 165 18.45 11.18 -10.61
CA GLU A 165 19.26 12.28 -10.08
C GLU A 165 20.67 11.81 -9.69
N LYS A 166 21.64 12.74 -9.66
CA LYS A 166 23.07 12.38 -9.49
C LYS A 166 23.35 11.63 -8.19
N ASP A 167 22.66 11.98 -7.11
CA ASP A 167 22.73 11.28 -5.81
C ASP A 167 22.24 9.84 -5.94
N TRP A 168 21.15 9.62 -6.68
CA TRP A 168 20.62 8.29 -6.93
C TRP A 168 21.56 7.45 -7.81
N GLN A 169 22.14 8.06 -8.84
CA GLN A 169 23.10 7.39 -9.74
C GLN A 169 24.37 6.95 -9.02
N ALA A 170 24.79 7.65 -7.97
CA ALA A 170 25.89 7.20 -7.11
C ALA A 170 25.51 5.91 -6.37
N VAL A 171 24.38 5.91 -5.66
CA VAL A 171 23.86 4.73 -4.93
C VAL A 171 23.61 3.55 -5.87
N ALA A 172 23.02 3.80 -7.03
CA ALA A 172 22.74 2.77 -8.02
C ALA A 172 24.04 2.10 -8.50
N ARG A 173 25.11 2.86 -8.79
CA ARG A 173 26.41 2.31 -9.20
C ARG A 173 27.06 1.45 -8.12
N GLU A 174 26.97 1.86 -6.85
CA GLU A 174 27.47 1.07 -5.72
C GLU A 174 26.73 -0.27 -5.61
N LEU A 175 25.40 -0.25 -5.72
CA LEU A 175 24.59 -1.45 -5.70
C LEU A 175 24.85 -2.36 -6.91
N GLU A 176 25.03 -1.81 -8.11
CA GLU A 176 25.40 -2.58 -9.30
C GLU A 176 26.78 -3.25 -9.18
N ALA A 177 27.71 -2.61 -8.46
CA ALA A 177 29.03 -3.16 -8.20
C ALA A 177 29.05 -4.22 -7.07
N SER A 178 27.96 -4.37 -6.34
CA SER A 178 27.81 -5.34 -5.25
C SER A 178 27.17 -6.66 -5.71
N ASP A 179 27.28 -7.71 -4.89
CA ASP A 179 26.53 -8.98 -5.04
C ASP A 179 25.14 -8.93 -4.37
N SER A 180 24.56 -7.73 -4.27
CA SER A 180 23.26 -7.55 -3.64
C SER A 180 22.15 -8.24 -4.43
N ALA A 181 21.20 -8.87 -3.73
CA ALA A 181 20.05 -9.55 -4.32
C ALA A 181 19.13 -8.60 -5.12
N ILE A 182 19.25 -7.29 -4.91
CA ILE A 182 18.46 -6.24 -5.59
C ILE A 182 19.23 -5.54 -6.71
N LYS A 183 20.35 -6.13 -7.15
CA LYS A 183 21.12 -5.68 -8.30
C LYS A 183 20.24 -5.61 -9.55
N GLY A 184 20.41 -4.56 -10.37
CA GLY A 184 19.58 -4.31 -11.55
C GLY A 184 18.24 -3.62 -11.25
N GLU A 185 17.92 -3.36 -9.98
CA GLU A 185 16.64 -2.73 -9.61
C GLU A 185 16.73 -1.21 -9.34
N TYR A 186 17.90 -0.59 -9.50
CA TYR A 186 18.11 0.83 -9.15
C TYR A 186 18.52 1.70 -10.34
N ASN A 187 19.29 1.14 -11.28
CA ASN A 187 19.96 1.90 -12.33
C ASN A 187 19.15 1.94 -13.64
N PHE A 188 18.30 2.95 -13.81
CA PHE A 188 17.50 3.16 -15.02
C PHE A 188 17.75 4.54 -15.61
N SER A 189 17.92 4.61 -16.93
CA SER A 189 17.97 5.87 -17.67
C SER A 189 16.56 6.41 -17.93
N PHE A 190 16.45 7.71 -18.27
CA PHE A 190 15.17 8.26 -18.72
C PHE A 190 14.63 7.54 -19.96
N THR A 191 15.52 7.05 -20.85
CA THR A 191 15.11 6.27 -22.02
C THR A 191 14.51 4.91 -21.66
N ASP A 192 15.04 4.23 -20.63
CA ASP A 192 14.47 2.95 -20.16
C ASP A 192 13.07 3.18 -19.59
N ILE A 193 12.91 4.21 -18.77
CA ILE A 193 11.63 4.52 -18.11
C ILE A 193 10.57 4.93 -19.16
N LEU A 194 10.92 5.82 -20.08
CA LEU A 194 9.98 6.39 -21.04
C LEU A 194 9.65 5.42 -22.18
N SER A 195 10.57 4.55 -22.59
CA SER A 195 10.27 3.49 -23.54
C SER A 195 9.23 2.50 -22.98
N LYS A 196 9.42 2.05 -21.73
CA LYS A 196 8.42 1.20 -21.05
C LYS A 196 7.08 1.91 -20.89
N THR A 197 7.11 3.20 -20.56
CA THR A 197 5.89 4.02 -20.46
C THR A 197 5.16 4.11 -21.79
N LYS A 198 5.88 4.33 -22.91
CA LYS A 198 5.29 4.33 -24.25
C LYS A 198 4.63 3.00 -24.58
N VAL A 199 5.31 1.89 -24.28
CA VAL A 199 4.81 0.53 -24.57
C VAL A 199 3.54 0.24 -23.78
N SER A 200 3.52 0.57 -22.49
CA SER A 200 2.43 0.16 -21.59
C SER A 200 1.27 1.13 -21.49
N LEU A 201 1.48 2.42 -21.74
CA LEU A 201 0.52 3.49 -21.46
C LEU A 201 0.33 4.46 -22.64
N SER A 202 0.51 3.99 -23.88
CA SER A 202 0.49 4.80 -25.11
C SER A 202 -0.74 5.72 -25.25
N THR A 203 -1.91 5.32 -24.75
CA THR A 203 -3.17 6.06 -24.84
C THR A 203 -3.34 7.15 -23.77
N VAL A 204 -2.58 7.09 -22.68
CA VAL A 204 -2.71 7.99 -21.52
C VAL A 204 -1.42 8.75 -21.19
N ALA A 205 -0.34 8.48 -21.94
CA ALA A 205 1.00 9.02 -21.69
C ALA A 205 1.52 9.94 -22.81
N GLU A 206 0.69 10.44 -23.73
CA GLU A 206 1.11 11.39 -24.78
C GLU A 206 1.74 12.67 -24.19
N LYS A 207 1.15 13.18 -23.10
CA LYS A 207 1.73 14.19 -22.22
C LYS A 207 1.98 13.55 -20.85
N ILE A 208 3.16 13.77 -20.30
CA ILE A 208 3.57 13.24 -18.99
C ILE A 208 4.02 14.40 -18.11
N TYR A 209 3.44 14.47 -16.91
CA TYR A 209 3.94 15.35 -15.87
C TYR A 209 5.08 14.63 -15.13
N VAL A 210 6.28 15.20 -15.17
CA VAL A 210 7.48 14.59 -14.62
C VAL A 210 7.73 15.09 -13.20
N VAL A 211 7.98 14.16 -12.27
CA VAL A 211 8.40 14.46 -10.89
C VAL A 211 9.83 13.97 -10.66
N CYS A 212 10.70 14.88 -10.25
CA CYS A 212 12.11 14.64 -9.91
C CYS A 212 12.73 15.88 -9.26
N ASP A 213 13.91 15.72 -8.66
CA ASP A 213 14.74 16.88 -8.32
C ASP A 213 15.42 17.44 -9.59
N GLU A 214 14.76 18.45 -10.17
CA GLU A 214 15.16 19.07 -11.44
C GLU A 214 16.56 19.68 -11.41
N LYS A 215 17.02 20.20 -10.26
CA LYS A 215 18.35 20.80 -10.12
C LYS A 215 19.45 19.74 -10.08
N ASN A 216 19.09 18.52 -9.69
CA ASN A 216 20.03 17.41 -9.55
C ASN A 216 19.98 16.40 -10.71
N LEU A 217 19.35 16.76 -11.83
CA LEU A 217 19.35 15.92 -13.03
C LEU A 217 20.77 15.74 -13.63
N PRO A 218 21.12 14.54 -14.12
CA PRO A 218 22.41 14.29 -14.75
C PRO A 218 22.49 14.81 -16.20
N VAL A 219 21.33 15.10 -16.81
CA VAL A 219 21.16 15.56 -18.19
C VAL A 219 20.18 16.74 -18.19
N SER A 220 20.35 17.71 -19.08
CA SER A 220 19.45 18.86 -19.14
C SER A 220 18.02 18.44 -19.49
N LYS A 221 17.02 19.17 -18.98
CA LYS A 221 15.61 18.90 -19.32
C LYS A 221 15.33 19.02 -20.82
N GLU A 222 16.02 19.93 -21.51
CA GLU A 222 15.85 20.13 -22.94
C GLU A 222 16.38 18.94 -23.75
N ASP A 223 17.53 18.39 -23.36
CA ASP A 223 18.06 17.18 -23.99
C ASP A 223 17.15 15.96 -23.75
N ILE A 224 16.63 15.82 -22.52
CA ILE A 224 15.66 14.75 -22.19
C ILE A 224 14.40 14.93 -23.03
N ARG A 225 13.86 16.15 -23.13
CA ARG A 225 12.64 16.47 -23.89
C ARG A 225 12.83 16.15 -25.37
N LYS A 226 13.90 16.66 -25.99
CA LYS A 226 14.23 16.41 -27.40
C LYS A 226 14.36 14.91 -27.68
N ALA A 227 15.18 14.21 -26.90
CA ALA A 227 15.37 12.77 -27.07
C ALA A 227 14.07 11.97 -26.89
N THR A 228 13.18 12.40 -26.00
CA THR A 228 11.91 11.75 -25.72
C THR A 228 10.90 11.93 -26.84
N VAL A 229 10.77 13.16 -27.36
CA VAL A 229 9.90 13.45 -28.51
C VAL A 229 10.38 12.68 -29.74
N ASP A 230 11.68 12.77 -30.06
CA ASP A 230 12.26 12.14 -31.25
C ASP A 230 12.10 10.61 -31.23
N LYS A 231 12.30 9.96 -30.07
CA LYS A 231 12.30 8.50 -29.97
C LYS A 231 10.94 7.89 -29.68
N PHE A 232 10.10 8.58 -28.89
CA PHE A 232 8.89 7.99 -28.31
C PHE A 232 7.62 8.77 -28.65
N GLY A 233 7.75 9.99 -29.19
CA GLY A 233 6.62 10.89 -29.44
C GLY A 233 5.86 11.20 -28.14
N LEU A 234 6.58 11.37 -27.03
CA LEU A 234 6.00 11.75 -25.74
C LEU A 234 6.42 13.18 -25.37
N ASN A 235 5.51 13.95 -24.81
CA ASN A 235 5.76 15.31 -24.36
C ASN A 235 5.91 15.34 -22.83
N LEU A 236 7.02 15.92 -22.36
CA LEU A 236 7.34 15.99 -20.94
C LEU A 236 7.14 17.41 -20.41
N ILE A 237 6.47 17.52 -19.26
CA ILE A 237 6.16 18.77 -18.59
C ILE A 237 6.62 18.68 -17.13
N TRP A 238 7.42 19.65 -16.68
CA TRP A 238 7.86 19.81 -15.30
C TRP A 238 7.12 20.95 -14.61
N LYS A 239 7.15 21.01 -13.27
CA LYS A 239 6.60 22.16 -12.51
C LYS A 239 7.18 23.48 -13.00
N SER A 240 8.47 23.53 -13.33
CA SER A 240 9.13 24.74 -13.82
C SER A 240 8.64 25.24 -15.18
N ASP A 241 7.98 24.38 -15.96
CA ASP A 241 7.43 24.78 -17.26
C ASP A 241 6.10 25.55 -17.07
N ILE A 242 5.51 25.46 -15.87
CA ILE A 242 4.21 26.08 -15.52
C ILE A 242 4.38 27.22 -14.50
N LEU A 243 5.30 27.05 -13.55
CA LEU A 243 5.58 28.05 -12.51
C LEU A 243 6.65 29.03 -12.98
N SER A 244 6.46 30.31 -12.65
CA SER A 244 7.48 31.33 -12.90
C SER A 244 8.70 31.14 -12.01
N GLU A 245 9.84 31.70 -12.41
CA GLU A 245 11.07 31.66 -11.63
C GLU A 245 10.89 32.31 -10.24
N ASP A 246 10.19 33.44 -10.16
CA ASP A 246 9.86 34.11 -8.90
C ASP A 246 9.03 33.21 -7.96
N GLU A 247 8.05 32.49 -8.51
CA GLU A 247 7.24 31.55 -7.72
C GLU A 247 8.07 30.37 -7.23
N LEU A 248 8.92 29.78 -8.08
CA LEU A 248 9.81 28.68 -7.68
C LEU A 248 10.78 29.13 -6.57
N ASN A 249 11.32 30.34 -6.70
CA ASN A 249 12.26 30.92 -5.72
C ASN A 249 11.57 31.33 -4.41
N SER A 250 10.24 31.48 -4.40
CA SER A 250 9.47 31.74 -3.18
C SER A 250 9.28 30.51 -2.28
N PHE A 251 9.61 29.32 -2.75
CA PHE A 251 9.44 28.06 -2.05
C PHE A 251 10.77 27.44 -1.62
N SER A 252 10.77 26.73 -0.48
CA SER A 252 11.92 25.92 -0.09
C SER A 252 12.06 24.67 -0.98
N LEU A 253 13.23 24.03 -0.99
CA LEU A 253 13.41 22.75 -1.69
C LEU A 253 12.46 21.66 -1.15
N LEU A 254 12.12 21.72 0.14
CA LEU A 254 11.16 20.81 0.76
C LEU A 254 9.75 21.06 0.21
N ASP A 255 9.32 22.33 0.09
CA ASP A 255 8.02 22.67 -0.50
C ASP A 255 7.94 22.18 -1.95
N LEU A 256 8.99 22.38 -2.75
CA LEU A 256 9.05 21.89 -4.13
C LEU A 256 8.98 20.35 -4.21
N SER A 257 9.62 19.65 -3.27
CA SER A 257 9.55 18.19 -3.14
C SER A 257 8.14 17.72 -2.76
N ILE A 258 7.46 18.45 -1.87
CA ILE A 258 6.07 18.16 -1.47
C ILE A 258 5.12 18.44 -2.63
N ILE A 259 5.33 19.50 -3.42
CA ILE A 259 4.54 19.77 -4.62
C ILE A 259 4.60 18.57 -5.57
N ASP A 260 5.80 18.08 -5.89
CA ASP A 260 5.96 16.91 -6.76
C ASP A 260 5.32 15.66 -6.18
N PHE A 261 5.49 15.41 -4.87
CA PHE A 261 4.85 14.29 -4.19
C PHE A 261 3.32 14.37 -4.26
N GLU A 262 2.75 15.54 -4.02
CA GLU A 262 1.31 15.77 -4.03
C GLU A 262 0.73 15.70 -5.45
N MET A 263 1.52 16.02 -6.49
CA MET A 263 1.16 15.73 -7.89
C MET A 263 1.14 14.23 -8.17
N ALA A 264 2.13 13.47 -7.69
CA ALA A 264 2.17 12.01 -7.83
C ALA A 264 0.98 11.32 -7.13
N VAL A 265 0.63 11.75 -5.92
CA VAL A 265 -0.55 11.24 -5.18
C VAL A 265 -1.87 11.49 -5.92
N ARG A 266 -1.97 12.57 -6.72
CA ARG A 266 -3.18 12.94 -7.48
C ARG A 266 -3.22 12.41 -8.92
N GLY A 267 -2.09 11.90 -9.42
CA GLY A 267 -1.97 11.41 -10.78
C GLY A 267 -2.96 10.26 -11.06
N PRO A 268 -3.81 10.36 -12.10
CA PRO A 268 -4.70 9.25 -12.50
C PRO A 268 -3.93 7.98 -12.84
N TYR A 269 -2.76 8.14 -13.46
CA TYR A 269 -1.76 7.10 -13.66
C TYR A 269 -0.45 7.59 -13.05
N PHE A 270 0.23 6.70 -12.34
CA PHE A 270 1.55 6.99 -11.81
C PHE A 270 2.55 5.93 -12.27
N VAL A 271 3.72 6.36 -12.72
CA VAL A 271 4.85 5.49 -13.08
C VAL A 271 6.00 5.82 -12.15
N GLY A 272 6.52 4.83 -11.41
CA GLY A 272 7.60 5.06 -10.46
C GLY A 272 8.48 3.86 -10.21
N LEU A 273 9.41 3.98 -9.28
CA LEU A 273 10.35 2.92 -8.92
C LEU A 273 9.89 2.18 -7.66
N SER A 274 9.83 0.84 -7.67
CA SER A 274 9.43 0.10 -6.45
C SER A 274 10.42 0.28 -5.29
N ARG A 275 11.69 0.57 -5.59
CA ARG A 275 12.75 0.84 -4.60
C ARG A 275 12.79 2.29 -4.08
N SER A 276 11.91 3.17 -4.58
CA SER A 276 11.85 4.57 -4.11
C SER A 276 10.78 4.73 -3.03
N SER A 277 11.17 5.23 -1.84
CA SER A 277 10.22 5.59 -0.79
C SER A 277 9.21 6.65 -1.24
N PHE A 278 9.59 7.53 -2.17
CA PHE A 278 8.68 8.47 -2.84
C PHE A 278 7.56 7.75 -3.59
N SER A 279 7.92 6.79 -4.46
CA SER A 279 6.94 6.06 -5.26
C SER A 279 6.00 5.22 -4.40
N ASN A 280 6.56 4.56 -3.38
CA ASN A 280 5.82 3.70 -2.46
C ASN A 280 4.82 4.51 -1.64
N LEU A 281 5.27 5.60 -1.00
CA LEU A 281 4.38 6.47 -0.22
C LEU A 281 3.40 7.24 -1.10
N ALA A 282 3.73 7.63 -2.33
CA ALA A 282 2.76 8.29 -3.21
C ALA A 282 1.54 7.40 -3.46
N ASN A 283 1.76 6.10 -3.68
CA ASN A 283 0.68 5.14 -3.84
C ASN A 283 -0.06 4.84 -2.53
N PHE A 284 0.67 4.66 -1.43
CA PHE A 284 0.06 4.40 -0.13
C PHE A 284 -0.77 5.58 0.36
N GLU A 285 -0.30 6.81 0.18
CA GLU A 285 -1.06 8.02 0.53
C GLU A 285 -2.24 8.25 -0.41
N ALA A 286 -2.13 7.93 -1.70
CA ALA A 286 -3.29 7.94 -2.60
C ALA A 286 -4.36 6.94 -2.14
N PHE A 287 -3.94 5.71 -1.81
CA PHE A 287 -4.82 4.66 -1.27
C PHE A 287 -5.49 5.09 0.04
N THR A 288 -4.72 5.58 1.01
CA THR A 288 -5.27 5.96 2.32
C THR A 288 -6.21 7.16 2.21
N ARG A 289 -5.92 8.17 1.39
CA ARG A 289 -6.77 9.37 1.25
C ARG A 289 -8.07 9.11 0.49
N THR A 290 -8.01 8.30 -0.56
CA THR A 290 -9.22 7.95 -1.35
C THR A 290 -10.00 6.80 -0.71
N GLY A 291 -9.29 5.95 0.02
CA GLY A 291 -9.71 4.63 0.51
C GLY A 291 -10.11 3.66 -0.60
N ASN A 292 -9.62 3.90 -1.82
CA ASN A 292 -9.76 3.01 -2.96
C ASN A 292 -8.37 2.56 -3.42
N PRO A 293 -8.19 1.26 -3.72
CA PRO A 293 -7.04 0.77 -4.45
C PRO A 293 -6.70 1.61 -5.69
N ASN A 294 -5.47 2.13 -5.77
CA ASN A 294 -4.98 2.72 -7.01
C ASN A 294 -4.55 1.60 -7.98
N VAL A 295 -5.41 1.31 -8.96
CA VAL A 295 -5.17 0.29 -9.99
C VAL A 295 -4.25 0.76 -11.12
N ASN A 296 -3.89 2.03 -11.13
CA ASN A 296 -3.14 2.67 -12.21
C ASN A 296 -1.76 3.13 -11.75
N HIS A 297 -1.20 2.51 -10.71
CA HIS A 297 0.20 2.66 -10.35
C HIS A 297 1.05 1.56 -11.00
N TYR A 298 2.13 1.99 -11.64
CA TYR A 298 3.03 1.14 -12.41
C TYR A 298 4.48 1.31 -11.96
N VAL A 299 5.25 0.22 -12.06
CA VAL A 299 6.67 0.20 -11.73
C VAL A 299 7.53 -0.16 -12.95
N TYR A 300 8.66 0.53 -13.10
CA TYR A 300 9.54 0.37 -14.26
C TYR A 300 10.74 -0.55 -14.07
N ASN A 301 11.05 -0.95 -12.83
CA ASN A 301 12.13 -1.91 -12.54
C ASN A 301 11.74 -3.38 -12.72
N CYS A 302 10.58 -3.67 -13.30
CA CYS A 302 10.22 -5.02 -13.73
C CYS A 302 11.02 -5.45 -14.96
N ALA A 303 11.18 -6.76 -15.15
CA ALA A 303 11.77 -7.32 -16.37
C ALA A 303 10.89 -7.05 -17.61
N GLY A 304 11.52 -7.07 -18.78
CA GLY A 304 10.84 -6.93 -20.07
C GLY A 304 10.60 -5.48 -20.53
N PRO A 305 9.95 -5.31 -21.70
CA PRO A 305 9.86 -4.03 -22.41
C PRO A 305 8.74 -3.11 -21.92
N GLY A 306 7.86 -3.58 -21.02
CA GLY A 306 6.74 -2.82 -20.48
C GLY A 306 6.91 -2.50 -19.00
N LEU A 307 5.95 -1.74 -18.48
CA LEU A 307 5.74 -1.51 -17.06
C LEU A 307 4.93 -2.66 -16.43
N ALA A 308 5.16 -2.91 -15.14
CA ALA A 308 4.32 -3.81 -14.35
C ALA A 308 3.36 -3.02 -13.47
N ARG A 309 2.12 -3.49 -13.34
CA ARG A 309 1.14 -2.91 -12.41
C ARG A 309 1.48 -3.29 -10.98
N ARG A 310 1.26 -2.35 -10.06
CA ARG A 310 1.40 -2.52 -8.61
C ARG A 310 0.10 -3.00 -7.97
N TYR A 311 0.20 -3.92 -6.98
CA TYR A 311 -0.96 -4.54 -6.32
C TYR A 311 -0.94 -4.50 -4.79
N ASP A 312 0.16 -4.08 -4.15
CA ASP A 312 0.36 -4.04 -2.69
C ASP A 312 0.03 -2.68 -2.05
N PHE A 313 -0.61 -1.77 -2.78
CA PHE A 313 -1.01 -0.44 -2.30
C PHE A 313 0.12 0.44 -1.78
N GLY A 314 1.38 0.22 -2.20
CA GLY A 314 2.51 1.05 -1.76
C GLY A 314 3.23 0.52 -0.52
N ALA A 315 2.83 -0.65 -0.01
CA ALA A 315 3.37 -1.23 1.22
C ALA A 315 4.86 -1.61 1.13
N ARG A 316 5.32 -2.09 -0.02
CA ARG A 316 6.58 -2.85 -0.14
C ARG A 316 7.55 -2.27 -1.16
N GLY A 317 8.81 -2.70 -1.10
CA GLY A 317 9.83 -2.30 -2.07
C GLY A 317 10.18 -3.38 -3.09
N ASP A 318 9.95 -4.63 -2.74
CA ASP A 318 10.37 -5.78 -3.53
C ASP A 318 9.53 -5.97 -4.78
N ILE A 319 10.17 -6.04 -5.95
CA ILE A 319 9.46 -6.07 -7.23
C ILE A 319 8.55 -7.30 -7.37
N ALA A 320 8.95 -8.46 -6.83
CA ALA A 320 8.12 -9.67 -6.89
C ALA A 320 6.87 -9.52 -6.01
N GLU A 321 7.00 -8.90 -4.84
CA GLU A 321 5.86 -8.67 -3.96
C GLU A 321 4.93 -7.56 -4.46
N VAL A 322 5.51 -6.46 -4.95
CA VAL A 322 4.79 -5.28 -5.48
C VAL A 322 3.91 -5.66 -6.67
N THR A 323 4.35 -6.61 -7.49
CA THR A 323 3.64 -7.10 -8.68
C THR A 323 2.78 -8.34 -8.42
N ASN A 324 2.78 -8.86 -7.18
CA ASN A 324 1.98 -10.02 -6.81
C ASN A 324 0.50 -9.65 -6.64
N LYS A 325 -0.33 -10.15 -7.56
CA LYS A 325 -1.78 -9.92 -7.61
C LYS A 325 -2.53 -10.37 -6.34
N LEU A 326 -1.98 -11.29 -5.53
CA LEU A 326 -2.60 -11.70 -4.27
C LEU A 326 -2.83 -10.53 -3.32
N PHE A 327 -1.93 -9.55 -3.30
CA PHE A 327 -2.08 -8.38 -2.42
C PHE A 327 -3.23 -7.46 -2.84
N PHE A 328 -3.72 -7.58 -4.08
CA PHE A 328 -4.79 -6.72 -4.59
C PHE A 328 -6.15 -7.01 -3.94
N ARG A 329 -6.40 -8.26 -3.55
CA ARG A 329 -7.64 -8.68 -2.87
C ARG A 329 -8.91 -8.24 -3.61
N ALA A 330 -8.90 -8.36 -4.94
CA ALA A 330 -10.10 -8.14 -5.72
C ALA A 330 -11.17 -9.15 -5.30
N PRO A 331 -12.41 -8.69 -5.05
CA PRO A 331 -13.49 -9.63 -4.79
C PRO A 331 -13.77 -10.45 -6.05
N LEU A 332 -14.13 -11.73 -5.85
CA LEU A 332 -14.60 -12.62 -6.91
C LEU A 332 -15.95 -12.15 -7.45
N ILE A 333 -16.84 -11.73 -6.55
CA ILE A 333 -18.11 -11.09 -6.87
C ILE A 333 -18.24 -9.74 -6.14
N PRO A 334 -18.84 -8.72 -6.76
CA PRO A 334 -19.07 -7.44 -6.08
C PRO A 334 -19.93 -7.61 -4.82
N GLU A 335 -19.63 -6.82 -3.79
CA GLU A 335 -20.52 -6.72 -2.63
C GLU A 335 -21.80 -5.94 -2.96
N THR A 336 -22.85 -6.24 -2.21
CA THR A 336 -24.16 -5.59 -2.27
C THR A 336 -24.45 -4.89 -0.96
N ILE A 337 -25.32 -3.86 -0.95
CA ILE A 337 -25.68 -3.14 0.29
C ILE A 337 -26.24 -4.03 1.40
N ALA A 338 -26.75 -5.22 1.07
CA ALA A 338 -27.24 -6.21 2.04
C ALA A 338 -26.11 -6.96 2.77
N ASP A 339 -24.89 -6.98 2.24
CA ASP A 339 -23.78 -7.74 2.81
C ASP A 339 -23.32 -7.17 4.16
N CYS A 340 -23.01 -8.06 5.09
CA CYS A 340 -22.56 -7.72 6.42
C CYS A 340 -21.07 -7.34 6.42
N SER A 341 -20.77 -6.19 7.01
CA SER A 341 -19.39 -5.71 7.21
C SER A 341 -18.88 -6.12 8.59
N TRP A 342 -18.82 -7.43 8.81
CA TRP A 342 -18.37 -8.02 10.07
C TRP A 342 -16.84 -8.13 10.10
N PRO A 343 -16.16 -7.62 11.15
CA PRO A 343 -14.72 -7.79 11.33
C PRO A 343 -14.35 -9.28 11.36
N ALA A 344 -13.64 -9.72 10.33
CA ALA A 344 -13.28 -11.12 10.12
C ALA A 344 -11.90 -11.24 9.50
N SER A 345 -11.23 -12.35 9.79
CA SER A 345 -9.92 -12.72 9.27
C SER A 345 -10.01 -14.06 8.56
N LEU A 346 -9.46 -14.13 7.35
CA LEU A 346 -9.26 -15.35 6.59
C LEU A 346 -7.76 -15.55 6.38
N LYS A 347 -7.25 -16.65 6.92
CA LYS A 347 -5.90 -17.13 6.68
C LYS A 347 -5.97 -18.30 5.70
N VAL A 348 -5.15 -18.26 4.65
CA VAL A 348 -5.08 -19.28 3.61
C VAL A 348 -3.64 -19.77 3.48
N HIS A 349 -3.45 -21.06 3.27
CA HIS A 349 -2.17 -21.61 2.83
C HIS A 349 -2.21 -21.87 1.32
N PHE A 350 -1.38 -21.16 0.57
CA PHE A 350 -1.21 -21.38 -0.87
C PHE A 350 -0.03 -22.32 -1.13
N SER A 351 -0.19 -23.22 -2.10
CA SER A 351 0.92 -24.01 -2.61
C SER A 351 2.02 -23.08 -3.15
N LYS A 352 3.29 -23.45 -2.90
CA LYS A 352 4.52 -22.72 -3.29
C LYS A 352 4.73 -21.32 -2.68
N ILE A 353 3.71 -20.69 -2.11
CA ILE A 353 3.79 -19.35 -1.50
C ILE A 353 3.79 -19.43 0.02
N GLY A 354 2.93 -20.29 0.59
CA GLY A 354 2.73 -20.39 2.03
C GLY A 354 1.54 -19.57 2.53
N ASP A 355 1.64 -19.09 3.77
CA ASP A 355 0.53 -18.44 4.47
C ASP A 355 0.26 -17.03 3.96
N PHE A 356 -1.01 -16.72 3.72
CA PHE A 356 -1.52 -15.41 3.36
C PHE A 356 -2.75 -15.08 4.21
N GLN A 357 -2.91 -13.80 4.59
CA GLN A 357 -4.03 -13.35 5.41
C GLN A 357 -4.73 -12.13 4.78
N THR A 358 -6.05 -12.12 4.89
CA THR A 358 -6.93 -11.01 4.54
C THR A 358 -7.89 -10.72 5.70
N GLU A 359 -8.29 -9.46 5.85
CA GLU A 359 -9.17 -9.00 6.92
C GLU A 359 -10.20 -8.00 6.36
N THR A 360 -11.41 -7.96 6.94
CA THR A 360 -12.48 -7.04 6.52
C THR A 360 -12.44 -5.66 7.21
N GLY A 361 -11.47 -5.45 8.09
CA GLY A 361 -11.31 -4.24 8.90
C GLY A 361 -11.97 -4.33 10.28
N ASN A 362 -11.49 -3.49 11.20
CA ASN A 362 -11.75 -3.63 12.63
C ASN A 362 -12.85 -2.71 13.18
N THR A 363 -13.31 -1.75 12.38
CA THR A 363 -14.31 -0.76 12.79
C THR A 363 -15.71 -1.20 12.38
N PRO A 364 -16.64 -1.49 13.32
CA PRO A 364 -18.02 -1.78 12.98
C PRO A 364 -18.66 -0.64 12.19
N GLY A 365 -19.26 -0.93 11.03
CA GLY A 365 -19.86 0.07 10.14
C GLY A 365 -18.85 0.90 9.34
N GLY A 366 -17.55 0.57 9.41
CA GLY A 366 -16.49 1.13 8.58
C GLY A 366 -16.63 0.75 7.10
N ARG A 367 -15.66 1.15 6.28
CA ARG A 367 -15.65 0.77 4.85
C ARG A 367 -15.59 -0.74 4.70
N ARG A 368 -16.40 -1.25 3.79
CA ARG A 368 -16.49 -2.69 3.54
C ARG A 368 -15.21 -3.18 2.87
N SER A 369 -14.70 -4.28 3.39
CA SER A 369 -13.57 -5.01 2.82
C SER A 369 -13.94 -6.48 2.74
N TYR A 370 -13.22 -7.22 1.91
CA TYR A 370 -13.64 -8.55 1.47
C TYR A 370 -12.90 -9.66 2.24
N ILE A 371 -13.64 -10.70 2.63
CA ILE A 371 -13.04 -11.99 2.99
C ILE A 371 -12.72 -12.72 1.68
N VAL A 372 -11.62 -12.35 1.04
CA VAL A 372 -11.19 -12.90 -0.26
C VAL A 372 -9.70 -13.22 -0.29
N CYS A 373 -9.37 -14.39 -0.83
CA CYS A 373 -8.00 -14.82 -1.06
C CYS A 373 -7.90 -15.50 -2.42
N GLY A 374 -6.76 -15.32 -3.09
CA GLY A 374 -6.44 -15.98 -4.35
C GLY A 374 -6.62 -15.06 -5.56
N VAL A 375 -6.30 -15.59 -6.73
CA VAL A 375 -6.39 -14.87 -8.00
C VAL A 375 -7.06 -15.79 -9.02
N PRO A 376 -8.27 -15.46 -9.50
CA PRO A 376 -8.93 -16.23 -10.54
C PRO A 376 -8.06 -16.38 -11.80
N GLY A 377 -8.07 -17.57 -12.39
CA GLY A 377 -7.27 -17.94 -13.55
C GLY A 377 -5.78 -18.16 -13.24
N ASN A 378 -5.39 -18.29 -11.97
CA ASN A 378 -4.01 -18.53 -11.59
C ASN A 378 -3.73 -20.03 -11.45
N ALA A 379 -3.25 -20.63 -12.54
CA ALA A 379 -2.87 -22.04 -12.57
C ALA A 379 -1.57 -22.39 -11.82
N GLU A 380 -0.82 -21.41 -11.31
CA GLU A 380 0.49 -21.66 -10.69
C GLU A 380 0.38 -22.02 -9.20
N ILE A 381 -0.66 -21.51 -8.53
CA ILE A 381 -0.90 -21.68 -7.10
C ILE A 381 -2.31 -22.19 -6.83
N SER A 382 -2.47 -22.86 -5.70
CA SER A 382 -3.73 -23.43 -5.25
C SER A 382 -3.83 -23.37 -3.74
N ILE A 383 -5.05 -23.41 -3.23
CA ILE A 383 -5.34 -23.37 -1.79
C ILE A 383 -5.23 -24.79 -1.23
N GLU A 384 -4.35 -24.99 -0.26
CA GLU A 384 -4.19 -26.27 0.45
C GLU A 384 -5.04 -26.35 1.73
N GLY A 385 -5.42 -25.20 2.27
CA GLY A 385 -6.21 -25.09 3.50
C GLY A 385 -6.41 -23.65 3.93
N PHE A 386 -7.28 -23.47 4.93
CA PHE A 386 -7.62 -22.16 5.45
C PHE A 386 -8.11 -22.20 6.90
N SER A 387 -8.13 -21.04 7.56
CA SER A 387 -8.87 -20.79 8.79
C SER A 387 -9.64 -19.48 8.69
N LEU A 388 -10.80 -19.43 9.33
CA LEU A 388 -11.69 -18.27 9.35
C LEU A 388 -12.00 -17.92 10.81
N ASP A 389 -11.94 -16.64 11.15
CA ASP A 389 -12.29 -16.15 12.47
C ASP A 389 -12.94 -14.76 12.41
N PHE A 390 -13.60 -14.36 13.51
CA PHE A 390 -14.05 -12.99 13.71
C PHE A 390 -13.07 -12.22 14.57
N ILE A 391 -12.88 -10.95 14.23
CA ILE A 391 -11.92 -10.09 14.93
C ILE A 391 -12.63 -9.49 16.16
N PRO A 392 -12.04 -9.61 17.37
CA PRO A 392 -12.61 -9.01 18.57
C PRO A 392 -12.91 -7.50 18.40
N PRO A 393 -13.97 -6.98 19.06
CA PRO A 393 -14.81 -7.65 20.05
C PRO A 393 -15.95 -8.49 19.45
N MET A 394 -16.00 -8.66 18.13
CA MET A 394 -17.03 -9.49 17.51
C MET A 394 -16.83 -10.96 17.92
N SER A 395 -17.91 -11.58 18.40
CA SER A 395 -17.93 -12.98 18.78
C SER A 395 -19.17 -13.63 18.15
N LEU A 396 -18.97 -14.23 16.99
CA LEU A 396 -19.98 -15.01 16.28
C LEU A 396 -19.45 -16.44 16.10
N ASP A 397 -20.30 -17.42 16.38
CA ASP A 397 -19.97 -18.83 16.18
C ASP A 397 -20.09 -19.20 14.70
N ILE A 398 -19.00 -19.70 14.12
CA ILE A 398 -18.95 -20.25 12.77
C ILE A 398 -18.42 -21.68 12.79
N GLU A 399 -18.91 -22.45 11.83
CA GLU A 399 -18.32 -23.74 11.47
C GLU A 399 -17.97 -23.73 9.99
N TYR A 400 -16.84 -24.33 9.63
CA TYR A 400 -16.43 -24.49 8.24
C TYR A 400 -15.72 -25.82 8.02
N ARG A 401 -15.65 -26.24 6.76
CA ARG A 401 -14.99 -27.48 6.34
C ARG A 401 -14.45 -27.35 4.92
N ALA A 402 -13.52 -28.23 4.57
CA ALA A 402 -12.96 -28.31 3.22
C ALA A 402 -13.38 -29.61 2.53
N LYS A 403 -13.50 -29.56 1.21
CA LYS A 403 -13.58 -30.76 0.37
C LYS A 403 -12.15 -31.16 0.00
N MET A 404 -11.74 -32.35 0.38
CA MET A 404 -10.36 -32.83 0.25
C MET A 404 -10.09 -33.37 -1.17
N ALA A 405 -8.83 -33.66 -1.48
CA ALA A 405 -8.40 -34.11 -2.80
C ALA A 405 -9.03 -35.46 -3.25
N ASP A 406 -9.48 -36.27 -2.29
CA ASP A 406 -10.21 -37.52 -2.50
C ASP A 406 -11.74 -37.31 -2.66
N ASN A 407 -12.18 -36.06 -2.81
CA ASN A 407 -13.57 -35.62 -2.90
C ASN A 407 -14.43 -35.83 -1.64
N THR A 408 -13.84 -36.21 -0.51
CA THR A 408 -14.56 -36.29 0.76
C THR A 408 -14.62 -34.93 1.45
N TRP A 409 -15.68 -34.70 2.22
CA TRP A 409 -15.77 -33.54 3.10
C TRP A 409 -15.05 -33.84 4.42
N SER A 410 -14.23 -32.92 4.90
CA SER A 410 -13.71 -32.97 6.26
C SER A 410 -14.82 -32.78 7.29
N ASP A 411 -14.52 -33.11 8.54
CA ASP A 411 -15.33 -32.67 9.67
C ASP A 411 -15.42 -31.13 9.72
N TRP A 412 -16.52 -30.65 10.32
CA TRP A 412 -16.70 -29.24 10.60
C TRP A 412 -15.76 -28.81 11.73
N VAL A 413 -14.96 -27.78 11.46
CA VAL A 413 -14.11 -27.11 12.45
C VAL A 413 -14.73 -25.76 12.84
N LYS A 414 -14.32 -25.23 13.98
CA LYS A 414 -14.82 -23.96 14.54
C LYS A 414 -13.88 -22.79 14.20
N ASN A 415 -14.31 -21.57 14.56
CA ASN A 415 -13.51 -20.36 14.58
C ASN A 415 -12.01 -20.60 14.82
N GLY A 416 -11.17 -20.05 13.96
CA GLY A 416 -9.71 -20.05 14.09
C GLY A 416 -9.02 -21.40 13.86
N MET A 417 -9.74 -22.52 13.78
CA MET A 417 -9.15 -23.84 13.54
C MET A 417 -8.76 -24.01 12.06
N PHE A 418 -7.55 -24.49 11.78
CA PHE A 418 -7.13 -24.72 10.40
C PHE A 418 -7.79 -25.98 9.81
N VAL A 419 -8.30 -25.90 8.58
CA VAL A 419 -8.80 -27.02 7.79
C VAL A 419 -8.00 -27.19 6.51
N GLY A 420 -7.76 -28.44 6.09
CA GLY A 420 -6.95 -28.77 4.92
C GLY A 420 -5.54 -29.22 5.31
N SER A 421 -4.55 -28.85 4.50
CA SER A 421 -3.14 -29.20 4.69
C SER A 421 -2.21 -28.00 4.53
N VAL A 422 -0.97 -28.16 4.97
CA VAL A 422 0.10 -27.16 4.89
C VAL A 422 1.33 -27.85 4.30
N GLY A 423 1.86 -27.31 3.21
CA GLY A 423 3.08 -27.78 2.55
C GLY A 423 3.01 -29.19 1.98
N LYS A 424 1.81 -29.73 1.74
CA LYS A 424 1.63 -31.10 1.20
C LYS A 424 1.39 -31.12 -0.31
N TYR A 425 1.26 -29.95 -0.95
CA TYR A 425 0.88 -29.85 -2.37
C TYR A 425 -0.47 -30.53 -2.66
N GLN A 426 -1.34 -30.62 -1.65
CA GLN A 426 -2.66 -31.22 -1.73
C GLN A 426 -3.71 -30.12 -1.67
N ALA A 427 -4.08 -29.62 -2.85
CA ALA A 427 -5.09 -28.58 -2.97
C ALA A 427 -6.48 -29.09 -2.55
N ILE A 428 -7.21 -28.27 -1.78
CA ILE A 428 -8.62 -28.52 -1.52
C ILE A 428 -9.44 -28.28 -2.78
N LYS A 429 -10.61 -28.91 -2.81
CA LYS A 429 -11.51 -29.03 -3.97
C LYS A 429 -12.82 -28.29 -3.76
N GLY A 430 -12.93 -27.56 -2.66
CA GLY A 430 -14.11 -26.84 -2.26
C GLY A 430 -14.11 -26.53 -0.78
N PHE A 431 -15.09 -25.74 -0.34
CA PHE A 431 -15.28 -25.37 1.05
C PHE A 431 -16.74 -25.04 1.35
N ALA A 432 -17.10 -25.14 2.63
CA ALA A 432 -18.42 -24.83 3.16
C ALA A 432 -18.25 -24.03 4.46
N VAL A 433 -19.14 -23.07 4.71
CA VAL A 433 -19.12 -22.18 5.88
C VAL A 433 -20.55 -22.00 6.37
N ARG A 434 -20.80 -22.11 7.67
CA ARG A 434 -22.13 -21.83 8.25
C ARG A 434 -22.02 -21.06 9.55
N LEU A 435 -22.98 -20.17 9.76
CA LEU A 435 -23.18 -19.52 11.06
C LEU A 435 -23.87 -20.49 12.03
N LYS A 436 -23.67 -20.26 13.33
CA LYS A 436 -24.35 -20.98 14.41
C LYS A 436 -25.04 -20.00 15.35
N GLY A 437 -25.84 -20.54 16.27
CA GLY A 437 -26.56 -19.76 17.26
C GLY A 437 -27.59 -18.82 16.66
N ARG A 438 -27.83 -17.68 17.33
CA ARG A 438 -28.83 -16.68 16.92
C ARG A 438 -28.55 -16.08 15.52
N PRO A 439 -27.31 -15.73 15.14
CA PRO A 439 -27.01 -15.19 13.82
C PRO A 439 -27.49 -16.07 12.65
N ALA A 440 -27.43 -17.39 12.81
CA ALA A 440 -27.86 -18.36 11.79
C ALA A 440 -29.37 -18.30 11.47
N LEU A 441 -30.18 -17.65 12.31
CA LEU A 441 -31.62 -17.46 12.06
C LEU A 441 -31.92 -16.26 11.16
N SER A 442 -30.96 -15.34 10.99
CA SER A 442 -31.17 -14.08 10.28
C SER A 442 -30.21 -13.89 9.11
N TYR A 443 -29.06 -14.56 9.14
CA TYR A 443 -28.00 -14.42 8.16
C TYR A 443 -27.51 -15.78 7.69
N GLU A 444 -27.01 -15.81 6.47
CA GLU A 444 -26.34 -16.96 5.87
C GLU A 444 -24.96 -16.56 5.34
N ALA A 445 -24.07 -17.55 5.24
CA ALA A 445 -22.83 -17.42 4.48
C ALA A 445 -23.08 -17.80 3.03
N ILE A 446 -22.42 -17.11 2.12
CA ILE A 446 -22.36 -17.39 0.68
C ILE A 446 -20.89 -17.66 0.38
N CYS A 447 -20.61 -18.85 -0.15
CA CYS A 447 -19.27 -19.28 -0.52
C CYS A 447 -19.09 -19.13 -2.04
N ILE A 448 -18.04 -18.44 -2.46
CA ILE A 448 -17.69 -18.24 -3.87
C ILE A 448 -16.30 -18.80 -4.12
N ALA A 449 -16.15 -19.62 -5.16
CA ALA A 449 -14.90 -20.28 -5.51
C ALA A 449 -14.52 -20.09 -6.99
N SER A 450 -13.22 -19.94 -7.23
CA SER A 450 -12.58 -20.11 -8.53
C SER A 450 -11.69 -21.35 -8.49
N PHE A 451 -11.66 -22.10 -9.59
CA PHE A 451 -10.91 -23.35 -9.71
C PHE A 451 -9.95 -23.29 -10.89
N VAL A 452 -8.78 -23.91 -10.74
CA VAL A 452 -7.74 -23.92 -11.77
C VAL A 452 -8.28 -24.49 -13.08
N GLY A 453 -8.17 -23.72 -14.15
CA GLY A 453 -8.60 -24.11 -15.50
C GLY A 453 -10.09 -23.96 -15.77
N ARG A 454 -10.88 -23.44 -14.82
CA ARG A 454 -12.29 -23.11 -14.99
C ARG A 454 -12.48 -21.61 -15.13
N ASP A 455 -13.23 -21.19 -16.16
CA ASP A 455 -13.53 -19.78 -16.43
C ASP A 455 -14.73 -19.23 -15.61
N THR A 456 -15.53 -20.12 -15.02
CA THR A 456 -16.74 -19.76 -14.26
C THR A 456 -16.54 -19.90 -12.75
N LEU A 457 -17.06 -18.92 -12.00
CA LEU A 457 -17.13 -19.00 -10.55
C LEU A 457 -18.25 -19.96 -10.12
N ILE A 458 -18.05 -20.64 -8.99
CA ILE A 458 -19.10 -21.42 -8.32
C ILE A 458 -19.52 -20.68 -7.06
N GLU A 459 -20.79 -20.31 -6.99
CA GLU A 459 -21.44 -19.75 -5.82
C GLU A 459 -22.38 -20.79 -5.19
N ALA A 460 -22.33 -20.91 -3.87
CA ALA A 460 -23.23 -21.79 -3.13
C ALA A 460 -23.59 -21.19 -1.78
N ARG A 461 -24.76 -21.56 -1.26
CA ARG A 461 -25.09 -21.34 0.15
C ARG A 461 -24.06 -22.07 0.99
N GLY A 462 -23.66 -21.43 2.08
CA GLY A 462 -22.47 -21.84 2.80
C GLY A 462 -22.58 -23.24 3.42
N GLU A 463 -23.79 -23.73 3.75
CA GLU A 463 -23.99 -25.09 4.26
C GLU A 463 -23.81 -26.18 3.18
N ASP A 464 -24.25 -25.89 1.95
CA ASP A 464 -24.10 -26.77 0.79
C ASP A 464 -22.63 -26.79 0.32
N GLY A 465 -21.97 -25.63 0.41
CA GLY A 465 -20.58 -25.42 0.05
C GLY A 465 -20.35 -25.34 -1.46
N CYS A 466 -19.32 -24.61 -1.87
CA CYS A 466 -18.89 -24.55 -3.27
C CYS A 466 -17.74 -25.57 -3.47
N PHE A 467 -17.85 -26.40 -4.50
CA PHE A 467 -16.84 -27.42 -4.80
C PHE A 467 -16.73 -27.71 -6.29
N SER A 468 -15.59 -28.25 -6.69
CA SER A 468 -15.28 -28.60 -8.07
C SER A 468 -16.06 -29.85 -8.50
N PRO A 469 -16.86 -29.80 -9.59
CA PRO A 469 -17.49 -30.99 -10.16
C PRO A 469 -16.47 -31.94 -10.82
N GLU A 470 -15.35 -31.43 -11.33
CA GLU A 470 -14.32 -32.22 -12.01
C GLU A 470 -13.04 -32.39 -11.17
N ASN A 471 -13.14 -32.17 -9.86
CA ASN A 471 -12.02 -32.30 -8.92
C ASN A 471 -10.83 -31.35 -9.19
N GLU A 472 -11.06 -30.20 -9.82
CA GLU A 472 -10.03 -29.17 -10.00
C GLU A 472 -9.61 -28.54 -8.65
N ALA A 473 -8.39 -27.99 -8.61
CA ALA A 473 -7.86 -27.34 -7.42
C ALA A 473 -8.52 -25.97 -7.20
N LEU A 474 -8.88 -25.66 -5.95
CA LEU A 474 -9.32 -24.32 -5.57
C LEU A 474 -8.14 -23.34 -5.69
N GLU A 475 -8.31 -22.23 -6.39
CA GLU A 475 -7.28 -21.19 -6.59
C GLU A 475 -7.66 -19.84 -5.95
N ALA A 476 -8.96 -19.60 -5.79
CA ALA A 476 -9.46 -18.41 -5.11
C ALA A 476 -10.77 -18.69 -4.38
N MET A 477 -11.00 -17.96 -3.28
CA MET A 477 -12.19 -18.06 -2.47
C MET A 477 -12.64 -16.70 -1.96
N GLN A 478 -13.95 -16.49 -1.89
CA GLN A 478 -14.58 -15.37 -1.21
C GLN A 478 -15.72 -15.87 -0.31
N ILE A 479 -15.87 -15.24 0.85
CA ILE A 479 -16.97 -15.51 1.79
C ILE A 479 -17.74 -14.22 2.01
N VAL A 480 -19.05 -14.26 1.84
CA VAL A 480 -19.96 -13.14 2.10
C VAL A 480 -21.00 -13.57 3.11
N PHE A 481 -21.31 -12.70 4.09
CA PHE A 481 -22.43 -12.90 5.00
C PHE A 481 -23.58 -11.98 4.61
N ARG A 482 -24.79 -12.50 4.47
CA ARG A 482 -25.96 -11.76 3.98
C ARG A 482 -27.23 -12.14 4.74
N PRO A 483 -28.21 -11.23 4.92
CA PRO A 483 -29.51 -11.58 5.44
C PRO A 483 -30.18 -12.70 4.63
N ILE A 484 -30.78 -13.66 5.32
CA ILE A 484 -31.56 -14.72 4.68
C ILE A 484 -32.76 -14.09 3.99
N LYS A 485 -32.85 -14.26 2.67
CA LYS A 485 -34.04 -13.86 1.93
C LYS A 485 -35.18 -14.87 2.19
N PRO A 486 -36.41 -14.41 2.49
CA PRO A 486 -37.56 -15.30 2.55
C PRO A 486 -37.88 -15.89 1.17
N ASP A 487 -38.48 -17.07 1.13
CA ASP A 487 -38.66 -17.86 -0.09
C ASP A 487 -39.39 -17.13 -1.24
N TRP A 488 -40.28 -16.19 -0.92
CA TRP A 488 -40.99 -15.40 -1.94
C TRP A 488 -40.18 -14.24 -2.54
N GLN A 489 -38.99 -13.96 -2.00
CA GLN A 489 -38.02 -13.01 -2.57
C GLN A 489 -36.83 -13.73 -3.23
N ARG A 490 -36.87 -15.07 -3.28
CA ARG A 490 -35.82 -15.89 -3.89
C ARG A 490 -36.04 -16.11 -5.37
#